data_AF-A0A8H5QDN9-F1
#
_entry.id   AF-A0A8H5QDN9-F1
#
_cell.length_a   1.000
_cell.length_b   1.000
_cell.length_c   1.000
_cell.angle_alpha   90.00
_cell.angle_beta   90.00
_cell.angle_gamma   90.00
#
_symmetry.space_group_name_H-M   'P 1'
#
loop_
_entity.id
_entity.type
_entity.pdbx_description
1 polymer ?
#
loop_
_entity_poly.entity_id
_entity_poly.type
_entity_poly.pdbx_seq_one_letter_code
_entity_poly.pdbx_strand_id
1 'polypeptide(L)'
;MDVDQVAETLKRSGITPETIFICWHTNKFDLTILREFLEKGGYTGILPGDDKCFPLIPIFRKNVPKSLSMKLEVLFQVLYPAHNLIGHNHRALPDCQQTRLVCDCLDEMFEKSDDRSERWKKKALRCFYKKSMVQQSIADWLQPDKKRSADGLAELPIRNKRPRRQ
;
A
#
# COMPACT_ATOMS: atom_id res chain seq x y z
N MET A 1 18.52 -12.43 9.76
CA MET A 1 19.04 -12.64 8.41
C MET A 1 20.42 -12.01 8.39
N ASP A 2 21.46 -12.79 8.13
CA ASP A 2 22.83 -12.27 7.97
C ASP A 2 23.10 -11.85 6.51
N VAL A 3 24.29 -11.31 6.24
CA VAL A 3 24.67 -10.81 4.91
C VAL A 3 24.75 -11.94 3.87
N ASP A 4 25.19 -13.14 4.26
CA ASP A 4 25.31 -14.30 3.37
C ASP A 4 23.92 -14.77 2.91
N GLN A 5 22.97 -14.83 3.85
CA GLN A 5 21.57 -15.15 3.60
C GLN A 5 20.90 -14.11 2.68
N VAL A 6 21.22 -12.83 2.84
CA VAL A 6 20.72 -11.76 1.96
C VAL A 6 21.28 -11.95 0.56
N ALA A 7 22.59 -12.11 0.43
CA ALA A 7 23.27 -12.29 -0.85
C ALA A 7 22.72 -13.50 -1.62
N GLU A 8 22.57 -14.64 -0.94
CA GLU A 8 22.05 -15.87 -1.52
C GLU A 8 20.59 -15.72 -1.94
N THR A 9 19.77 -15.04 -1.14
CA THR A 9 18.37 -14.75 -1.48
C THR A 9 18.26 -13.88 -2.73
N LEU A 10 19.07 -12.83 -2.83
CA LEU A 10 19.10 -11.94 -4.00
C LEU A 10 19.51 -12.71 -5.26
N LYS A 11 20.58 -13.51 -5.20
CA LYS A 11 21.01 -14.35 -6.33
C LYS A 11 19.94 -15.35 -6.76
N ARG A 12 19.35 -16.07 -5.80
CA ARG A 12 18.27 -17.03 -6.07
C ARG A 12 17.03 -16.38 -6.67
N SER A 13 16.76 -15.12 -6.34
CA SER A 13 15.66 -14.35 -6.94
C SER A 13 15.96 -13.86 -8.36
N GLY A 14 17.17 -14.12 -8.87
CA GLY A 14 17.58 -13.71 -10.22
C GLY A 14 17.97 -12.23 -10.31
N ILE A 15 18.24 -11.57 -9.19
CA ILE A 15 18.71 -10.18 -9.19
C ILE A 15 20.16 -10.15 -9.66
N THR A 16 20.42 -9.24 -10.59
CA THR A 16 21.72 -9.01 -11.23
C THR A 16 22.01 -7.51 -11.32
N PRO A 17 23.26 -7.11 -11.65
CA PRO A 17 23.58 -5.72 -11.94
C PRO A 17 22.74 -5.07 -13.05
N GLU A 18 22.12 -5.87 -13.93
CA GLU A 18 21.26 -5.39 -15.01
C GLU A 18 19.80 -5.18 -14.59
N THR A 19 19.44 -5.59 -13.38
CA THR A 19 18.07 -5.50 -12.87
C THR A 19 17.66 -4.04 -12.70
N ILE A 20 16.46 -3.69 -13.19
CA ILE A 20 15.87 -2.37 -12.96
C ILE A 20 15.26 -2.36 -11.56
N PHE A 21 15.72 -1.44 -10.72
CA PHE A 21 15.19 -1.23 -9.38
C PHE A 21 14.21 -0.05 -9.38
N ILE A 22 12.99 -0.28 -8.91
CA ILE A 22 11.95 0.73 -8.84
C ILE A 22 11.64 0.99 -7.37
N CYS A 23 11.70 2.25 -6.94
CA CYS A 23 11.39 2.63 -5.57
C CYS A 23 10.39 3.78 -5.50
N TRP A 24 9.44 3.69 -4.56
CA TRP A 24 8.54 4.79 -4.25
C TRP A 24 9.22 5.79 -3.30
N HIS A 25 10.23 6.49 -3.80
CA HIS A 25 10.98 7.47 -3.03
C HIS A 25 11.43 8.64 -3.94
N THR A 26 12.06 9.65 -3.35
CA THR A 26 12.67 10.78 -4.07
C THR A 26 14.15 10.56 -4.41
N ASN A 27 14.76 9.54 -3.83
CA ASN A 27 16.17 9.20 -3.98
C ASN A 27 16.36 7.67 -3.99
N LYS A 28 17.60 7.21 -4.10
CA LYS A 28 17.98 5.80 -4.29
C LYS A 28 18.47 5.12 -3.00
N PHE A 29 18.18 5.72 -1.85
CA PHE A 29 18.84 5.43 -0.58
C PHE A 29 18.73 3.96 -0.14
N ASP A 30 17.57 3.34 -0.34
CA ASP A 30 17.36 1.92 0.01
C ASP A 30 18.33 1.00 -0.74
N LEU A 31 18.55 1.25 -2.04
CA LEU A 31 19.50 0.48 -2.84
C LEU A 31 20.94 0.76 -2.42
N THR A 32 21.28 2.03 -2.12
CA THR A 32 22.61 2.42 -1.65
C THR A 32 22.96 1.71 -0.34
N ILE A 33 22.08 1.73 0.66
CA ILE A 33 22.30 1.04 1.94
C ILE A 33 22.48 -0.46 1.73
N LEU A 34 21.60 -1.08 0.93
CA LEU A 34 21.66 -2.54 0.71
C LEU A 34 22.97 -2.93 0.02
N ARG A 35 23.43 -2.12 -0.95
CA ARG A 35 24.70 -2.34 -1.64
C ARG A 35 25.88 -2.23 -0.69
N GLU A 36 25.97 -1.15 0.10
CA GLU A 36 27.03 -0.97 1.09
C GLU A 36 27.03 -2.09 2.15
N PHE A 37 25.86 -2.56 2.55
CA PHE A 37 25.71 -3.66 3.48
C PHE A 37 26.29 -4.97 2.92
N LEU A 38 26.01 -5.29 1.65
CA LEU A 38 26.58 -6.45 0.96
C LEU A 38 28.10 -6.33 0.77
N GLU A 39 28.56 -5.15 0.35
CA GLU A 39 29.98 -4.88 0.11
C GLU A 39 30.81 -5.04 1.39
N LYS A 40 30.28 -4.59 2.55
CA LYS A 40 30.92 -4.81 3.86
C LYS A 40 31.04 -6.28 4.23
N GLY A 41 30.15 -7.14 3.73
CA GLY A 41 30.25 -8.59 3.87
C GLY A 41 31.08 -9.28 2.78
N GLY A 42 31.73 -8.52 1.89
CA GLY A 42 32.55 -9.06 0.80
C GLY A 42 31.76 -9.44 -0.45
N TYR A 43 30.47 -9.11 -0.53
CA TYR A 43 29.64 -9.37 -1.71
C TYR A 43 29.57 -8.13 -2.61
N THR A 44 30.18 -8.23 -3.79
CA THR A 44 30.14 -7.19 -4.82
C THR A 44 29.42 -7.69 -6.07
N GLY A 45 28.93 -6.78 -6.91
CA GLY A 45 28.37 -7.13 -8.22
C GLY A 45 27.06 -7.94 -8.18
N ILE A 46 26.31 -7.93 -7.08
CA ILE A 46 24.99 -8.57 -7.00
C ILE A 46 23.89 -7.59 -7.43
N LEU A 47 23.93 -6.37 -6.88
CA LEU A 47 22.89 -5.37 -7.07
C LEU A 47 23.20 -4.43 -8.23
N PRO A 48 22.16 -3.86 -8.86
CA PRO A 48 22.32 -2.81 -9.85
C PRO A 48 23.04 -1.57 -9.31
N GLY A 49 23.66 -0.84 -10.23
CA GLY A 49 24.16 0.52 -10.01
C GLY A 49 23.02 1.53 -9.86
N ASP A 50 23.38 2.76 -9.50
CA ASP A 50 22.40 3.83 -9.31
C ASP A 50 21.70 4.21 -10.62
N ASP A 51 22.37 4.08 -11.77
CA ASP A 51 21.84 4.30 -13.10
C ASP A 51 20.62 3.41 -13.44
N LYS A 52 20.50 2.25 -12.78
CA LYS A 52 19.38 1.32 -12.92
C LYS A 52 18.33 1.43 -11.82
N CYS A 53 18.45 2.43 -10.94
CA CYS A 53 17.50 2.69 -9.86
C CYS A 53 16.65 3.92 -10.14
N PHE A 54 15.33 3.73 -10.20
CA PHE A 54 14.36 4.72 -10.64
C PHE A 54 13.44 5.13 -9.48
N PRO A 55 13.70 6.28 -8.83
CA PRO A 55 12.78 6.86 -7.88
C PRO A 55 11.54 7.37 -8.60
N LEU A 56 10.37 6.87 -8.21
CA LEU A 56 9.11 7.17 -8.88
C LEU A 56 8.53 8.54 -8.51
N ILE A 57 8.73 9.02 -7.29
CA ILE A 57 8.09 10.27 -6.82
C ILE A 57 8.44 11.47 -7.74
N PRO A 58 9.71 11.70 -8.13
CA PRO A 58 10.05 12.82 -9.02
C PRO A 58 9.43 12.71 -10.41
N ILE A 59 9.26 11.49 -10.93
CA ILE A 59 8.65 11.24 -12.24
C ILE A 59 7.16 11.58 -12.17
N PHE A 60 6.48 11.07 -11.16
CA PHE A 60 5.04 11.23 -11.00
C PHE A 60 4.66 12.64 -10.64
N ARG A 61 5.47 13.31 -9.83
CA ARG A 61 5.14 14.64 -9.33
C ARG A 61 4.93 15.67 -10.44
N LYS A 62 5.50 15.44 -11.62
CA LYS A 62 5.30 16.28 -12.81
C LYS A 62 3.85 16.24 -13.34
N ASN A 63 3.14 15.13 -13.11
CA ASN A 63 1.81 14.87 -13.66
C ASN A 63 0.69 14.88 -12.60
N VAL A 64 1.05 15.11 -11.33
CA VAL A 64 0.11 15.08 -10.21
C VAL A 64 -0.04 16.48 -9.60
N PRO A 65 -1.29 16.95 -9.32
CA PRO A 65 -1.52 18.26 -8.71
C PRO A 65 -0.70 18.48 -7.43
N LYS A 66 -0.22 19.72 -7.24
CA LYS A 66 0.65 20.02 -6.10
C LYS A 66 -0.02 19.79 -4.73
N SER A 67 -1.34 19.87 -4.68
CA SER A 67 -2.15 19.63 -3.49
C SER A 67 -2.21 18.15 -3.07
N LEU A 68 -1.95 17.20 -3.99
CA LEU A 68 -2.00 15.78 -3.65
C LEU A 68 -0.66 15.34 -3.05
N SER A 69 -0.75 14.61 -1.92
CA SER A 69 0.41 14.00 -1.28
C SER A 69 0.95 12.83 -2.12
N MET A 70 2.26 12.80 -2.30
CA MET A 70 2.97 11.68 -2.95
C MET A 70 3.39 10.59 -1.97
N LYS A 71 2.98 10.67 -0.69
CA LYS A 71 3.20 9.57 0.24
C LYS A 71 2.45 8.34 -0.26
N LEU A 72 3.13 7.19 -0.31
CA LEU A 72 2.56 5.95 -0.83
C LEU A 72 1.24 5.62 -0.12
N GLU A 73 1.22 5.73 1.21
CA GLU A 73 0.04 5.47 2.02
C GLU A 73 -1.19 6.30 1.67
N VAL A 74 -0.99 7.56 1.26
CA VAL A 74 -2.07 8.47 0.91
C VAL A 74 -2.52 8.18 -0.52
N LEU A 75 -1.56 8.14 -1.45
CA LEU A 75 -1.86 7.91 -2.86
C LEU A 75 -2.52 6.54 -3.09
N PHE A 76 -1.99 5.50 -2.43
CA PHE A 76 -2.52 4.15 -2.52
C PHE A 76 -3.98 4.08 -2.03
N GLN A 77 -4.33 4.74 -0.93
CA GLN A 77 -5.72 4.80 -0.46
C GLN A 77 -6.67 5.49 -1.44
N VAL A 78 -6.17 6.52 -2.13
CA VAL A 78 -6.96 7.22 -3.16
C VAL A 78 -7.21 6.33 -4.36
N LEU A 79 -6.19 5.63 -4.87
CA LEU A 79 -6.29 4.76 -6.06
C LEU A 79 -6.96 3.42 -5.76
N TYR A 80 -6.74 2.90 -4.55
CA TYR A 80 -7.18 1.59 -4.10
C TYR A 80 -8.01 1.66 -2.81
N PRO A 81 -9.17 2.34 -2.81
CA PRO A 81 -9.99 2.47 -1.62
C PRO A 81 -10.44 1.09 -1.11
N ALA A 82 -10.44 0.94 0.22
CA ALA A 82 -10.77 -0.31 0.93
C ALA A 82 -9.91 -1.54 0.57
N HIS A 83 -8.75 -1.36 -0.06
CA HIS A 83 -7.83 -2.46 -0.30
C HIS A 83 -7.24 -2.98 1.02
N ASN A 84 -7.08 -4.30 1.12
CA ASN A 84 -6.56 -4.99 2.30
C ASN A 84 -5.09 -4.66 2.66
N LEU A 85 -4.40 -3.86 1.86
CA LEU A 85 -3.02 -3.43 2.13
C LEU A 85 -2.99 -2.06 2.84
N ILE A 86 -4.12 -1.36 2.90
CA ILE A 86 -4.23 -0.10 3.63
C ILE A 86 -3.92 -0.34 5.11
N GLY A 87 -3.09 0.53 5.70
CA GLY A 87 -2.70 0.43 7.11
C GLY A 87 -1.53 -0.54 7.37
N HIS A 88 -1.00 -1.19 6.33
CA HIS A 88 0.16 -2.08 6.44
C HIS A 88 1.47 -1.44 5.99
N ASN A 89 1.52 -0.11 5.88
CA ASN A 89 2.70 0.64 5.44
C ASN A 89 3.87 0.50 6.44
N HIS A 90 5.06 0.92 6.02
CA HIS A 90 6.31 0.77 6.79
C HIS A 90 6.75 -0.69 6.97
N ARG A 91 6.25 -1.55 6.08
CA ARG A 91 6.66 -2.96 5.96
C ARG A 91 7.05 -3.17 4.51
N ALA A 92 8.27 -3.63 4.28
CA ALA A 92 8.86 -3.73 2.95
C ALA A 92 7.95 -4.45 1.94
N LEU A 93 7.42 -5.63 2.28
CA LEU A 93 6.56 -6.39 1.37
C LEU A 93 5.24 -5.67 1.03
N PRO A 94 4.42 -5.22 2.00
CA PRO A 94 3.26 -4.38 1.71
C PRO A 94 3.59 -3.13 0.89
N ASP A 95 4.65 -2.40 1.21
CA ASP A 95 5.04 -1.18 0.48
C ASP A 95 5.44 -1.52 -0.98
N CYS A 96 6.15 -2.63 -1.22
CA CYS A 96 6.44 -3.11 -2.57
C CYS A 96 5.15 -3.50 -3.34
N GLN A 97 4.22 -4.18 -2.68
CA GLN A 97 2.94 -4.57 -3.29
C GLN A 97 2.09 -3.36 -3.63
N GLN A 98 1.99 -2.39 -2.71
CA GLN A 98 1.30 -1.13 -2.95
C GLN A 98 1.96 -0.36 -4.10
N THR A 99 3.28 -0.26 -4.11
CA THR A 99 4.04 0.41 -5.19
C THR A 99 3.74 -0.21 -6.54
N ARG A 100 3.78 -1.55 -6.64
CA ARG A 100 3.43 -2.28 -7.87
C ARG A 100 2.02 -1.94 -8.33
N LEU A 101 1.04 -2.01 -7.44
CA LEU A 101 -0.35 -1.67 -7.77
C LEU A 101 -0.50 -0.21 -8.24
N VAL A 102 0.24 0.73 -7.66
CA VAL A 102 0.26 2.12 -8.13
C VAL A 102 0.84 2.21 -9.54
N CYS A 103 1.90 1.46 -9.86
CA CYS A 103 2.43 1.39 -11.22
C CYS A 103 1.42 0.77 -12.20
N ASP A 104 0.84 -0.38 -11.87
CA ASP A 104 -0.17 -1.06 -12.70
C ASP A 104 -1.37 -0.14 -13.01
N CYS A 105 -1.79 0.65 -12.01
CA CYS A 105 -2.85 1.64 -12.17
C CYS A 105 -2.53 2.69 -13.24
N LEU A 106 -1.27 3.10 -13.36
CA LEU A 106 -0.90 4.15 -14.31
C LEU A 106 -0.75 3.61 -15.71
N ASP A 107 -0.18 2.40 -15.83
CA ASP A 107 -0.11 1.70 -17.12
C ASP A 107 -1.53 1.60 -17.70
N GLU A 108 -2.51 1.22 -16.87
CA GLU A 108 -3.93 1.26 -17.22
C GLU A 108 -4.44 2.67 -17.58
N MET A 109 -3.96 3.72 -16.92
CA MET A 109 -4.37 5.09 -17.23
C MET A 109 -3.80 5.62 -18.56
N PHE A 110 -2.72 5.04 -19.08
CA PHE A 110 -2.22 5.36 -20.43
C PHE A 110 -3.09 4.77 -21.55
N GLU A 111 -3.83 3.70 -21.26
CA GLU A 111 -4.75 3.11 -22.22
C GLU A 111 -6.03 3.93 -22.41
N LYS A 112 -6.71 3.76 -23.55
CA LYS A 112 -8.04 4.36 -23.77
C LYS A 112 -9.03 3.76 -22.77
N SER A 113 -9.98 4.57 -22.29
CA SER A 113 -10.88 4.16 -21.20
C SER A 113 -11.64 2.86 -21.44
N ASP A 114 -11.93 2.48 -22.69
CA ASP A 114 -12.70 1.27 -23.00
C ASP A 114 -11.83 0.01 -23.02
N ASP A 115 -10.51 0.18 -23.20
CA ASP A 115 -9.51 -0.90 -23.26
C ASP A 115 -8.95 -1.25 -21.86
N ARG A 116 -9.25 -0.42 -20.86
CA ARG A 116 -8.84 -0.63 -19.46
C ARG A 116 -9.57 -1.80 -18.81
N SER A 117 -8.98 -2.37 -17.77
CA SER A 117 -9.70 -3.30 -16.91
C SER A 117 -10.95 -2.67 -16.28
N GLU A 118 -11.97 -3.48 -16.00
CA GLU A 118 -13.29 -3.02 -15.54
C GLU A 118 -13.23 -2.02 -14.38
N ARG A 119 -12.29 -2.21 -13.45
CA ARG A 119 -12.05 -1.31 -12.32
C ARG A 119 -11.76 0.13 -12.76
N TRP A 120 -10.95 0.29 -13.79
CA TRP A 120 -10.40 1.57 -14.26
C TRP A 120 -11.24 2.21 -15.39
N LYS A 121 -12.30 1.53 -15.85
CA LYS A 121 -13.27 2.13 -16.75
C LYS A 121 -13.99 3.30 -16.07
N LYS A 122 -14.23 4.36 -16.85
CA LYS A 122 -14.86 5.60 -16.37
C LYS A 122 -16.21 5.36 -15.66
N LYS A 123 -16.99 4.37 -16.10
CA LYS A 123 -18.28 4.00 -15.50
C LYS A 123 -18.10 3.43 -14.09
N ALA A 124 -17.16 2.49 -13.92
CA ALA A 124 -16.88 1.87 -12.63
C ALA A 124 -16.34 2.89 -11.62
N LEU A 125 -15.35 3.70 -12.02
CA LEU A 125 -14.79 4.75 -11.16
C LEU A 125 -15.87 5.72 -10.67
N ARG A 126 -16.80 6.14 -11.54
CA ARG A 126 -17.92 6.98 -11.12
C ARG A 126 -18.80 6.29 -10.08
N CYS A 127 -19.10 5.00 -10.24
CA CYS A 127 -19.88 4.26 -9.25
C CYS A 127 -19.15 4.13 -7.91
N PHE A 128 -17.84 3.85 -7.94
CA PHE A 128 -17.02 3.72 -6.73
C PHE A 128 -16.94 5.03 -5.96
N TYR A 129 -16.51 6.12 -6.60
CA TYR A 129 -16.32 7.39 -5.91
C TYR A 129 -17.64 8.11 -5.58
N LYS A 130 -18.71 7.93 -6.37
CA LYS A 130 -20.04 8.45 -6.02
C LYS A 130 -20.60 7.76 -4.77
N LYS A 131 -20.30 6.47 -4.56
CA LYS A 131 -20.66 5.75 -3.33
C LYS A 131 -19.74 6.10 -2.16
N SER A 132 -18.43 6.23 -2.39
CA SER A 132 -17.45 6.52 -1.34
C SER A 132 -17.47 7.97 -0.85
N MET A 133 -18.08 8.90 -1.58
CA MET A 133 -18.34 10.27 -1.11
C MET A 133 -19.50 10.37 -0.12
N VAL A 134 -20.22 9.28 0.14
CA VAL A 134 -21.08 9.20 1.33
C VAL A 134 -20.19 8.79 2.49
N GLN A 135 -19.43 9.74 3.03
CA GLN A 135 -18.86 9.58 4.36
C GLN A 135 -20.04 9.44 5.31
N GLN A 136 -20.29 8.22 5.78
CA GLN A 136 -21.27 8.00 6.83
C GLN A 136 -20.84 8.87 8.02
N SER A 137 -21.67 9.84 8.35
CA SER A 137 -21.46 10.68 9.51
C SER A 137 -21.48 9.79 10.76
N ILE A 138 -20.83 10.21 11.85
CA ILE A 138 -20.97 9.50 13.14
C ILE A 138 -22.46 9.36 13.51
N ALA A 139 -23.31 10.30 13.08
CA ALA A 139 -24.75 10.23 13.27
C ALA A 139 -25.42 9.06 12.51
N ASP A 140 -24.85 8.59 11.39
CA ASP A 140 -25.33 7.41 10.65
C ASP A 140 -24.97 6.10 11.38
N TRP A 141 -23.85 6.07 12.10
CA TRP A 141 -23.43 4.94 12.94
C TRP A 141 -24.22 4.84 14.25
N LEU A 142 -24.70 5.98 14.74
CA LEU A 142 -25.51 6.08 15.95
C LEU A 142 -27.00 5.81 15.70
N GLN A 143 -27.41 5.56 14.45
CA GLN A 143 -28.78 5.15 14.18
C GLN A 143 -29.02 3.75 14.77
N PRO A 144 -30.02 3.57 15.64
CA PRO A 144 -30.33 2.27 16.18
C PRO A 144 -30.68 1.31 15.05
N ASP A 145 -30.05 0.13 15.04
CA ASP A 145 -30.32 -0.95 14.10
C ASP A 145 -31.83 -1.22 14.05
N LYS A 146 -32.50 -0.80 12.96
CA LYS A 146 -33.93 -1.07 12.73
C LYS A 146 -34.26 -2.57 12.53
N LYS A 147 -33.33 -3.48 12.84
CA LYS A 147 -33.43 -4.93 12.63
C LYS A 147 -33.18 -5.81 13.85
N ARG A 148 -33.14 -5.26 15.07
CA ARG A 148 -33.39 -6.07 16.27
C ARG A 148 -34.83 -5.85 16.72
N SER A 149 -35.76 -6.55 16.06
CA SER A 149 -37.10 -6.75 16.60
C SER A 149 -37.00 -7.30 18.02
N ALA A 150 -37.87 -6.76 18.87
CA ALA A 150 -37.89 -6.90 20.30
C ALA A 150 -38.41 -8.27 20.80
N ASP A 151 -37.97 -9.39 20.22
CA ASP A 151 -38.45 -10.74 20.59
C ASP A 151 -37.32 -11.67 21.09
N GLY A 152 -36.35 -11.13 21.83
CA GLY A 152 -35.20 -11.94 22.29
C GLY A 152 -34.59 -11.56 23.64
N LEU A 153 -35.22 -10.70 24.44
CA LEU A 153 -34.77 -10.43 25.81
C LEU A 153 -35.42 -11.44 26.77
N ALA A 154 -34.97 -12.69 26.69
CA ALA A 154 -35.07 -13.60 27.83
C ALA A 154 -34.01 -13.18 28.85
N GLU A 155 -34.49 -12.92 30.07
CA GLU A 155 -33.74 -12.48 31.24
C GLU A 155 -32.48 -13.32 31.48
N LEU A 156 -31.32 -12.67 31.56
CA LEU A 156 -30.12 -13.25 32.16
C LEU A 156 -29.95 -12.67 33.57
N PRO A 157 -29.85 -13.51 34.61
CA PRO A 157 -29.77 -13.03 35.98
C PRO A 157 -28.41 -12.38 36.25
N ILE A 158 -28.47 -11.15 36.78
CA ILE A 158 -27.31 -10.38 37.23
C ILE A 158 -26.64 -11.13 38.39
N ARG A 159 -25.48 -11.73 38.15
CA ARG A 159 -24.62 -12.25 39.21
C ARG A 159 -23.50 -11.24 39.51
N ASN A 160 -23.64 -10.60 40.67
CA ASN A 160 -22.76 -9.58 41.21
C ASN A 160 -21.35 -10.07 41.56
N LYS A 161 -20.44 -9.07 41.59
CA LYS A 161 -19.17 -8.92 42.34
C LYS A 161 -17.87 -9.27 41.60
N ARG A 162 -17.12 -8.21 41.23
CA ARG A 162 -15.64 -8.22 41.26
C ARG A 162 -15.16 -7.24 42.34
N PRO A 163 -14.18 -7.60 43.18
CA PRO A 163 -13.67 -6.73 44.23
C PRO A 163 -12.67 -5.70 43.67
N ARG A 164 -12.67 -4.50 44.27
CA ARG A 164 -11.64 -3.46 44.08
C ARG A 164 -10.29 -4.01 44.55
N ARG A 165 -9.24 -3.85 43.74
CA ARG A 165 -7.86 -3.95 44.21
C ARG A 165 -7.38 -2.55 44.60
N GLN A 166 -6.77 -2.50 45.78
CA GLN A 166 -6.01 -1.39 46.35
C GLN A 166 -4.73 -1.15 45.54
#